data_AF-A0A8C6SLU7-F1
#
_entry.id   AF-A0A8C6SLU7-F1
#
_cell.length_a   1.000
_cell.length_b   1.000
_cell.length_c   1.000
_cell.angle_alpha   90.00
_cell.angle_beta   90.00
_cell.angle_gamma   90.00
#
_symmetry.space_group_name_H-M   'P 1'
#
loop_
_entity.id
_entity.type
_entity.pdbx_description
1 polymer ?
#
loop_
_entity_poly.entity_id
_entity_poly.type
_entity_poly.pdbx_seq_one_letter_code
_entity_poly.pdbx_strand_id
1 'polypeptide(L)'
;MEGASSKGALNHLTFLEAQARSRKTGASQQKSGASQLKAKVEELKKQRDLLKAQIAVHQSLQKLRTSLDKNEDADVDETSENSKLLMLMVKHSQLKDVLLAHHLLGGYDVVKTNEDNSLCFSLPTAYQGTMLDTYHVEIDVKRTVRISRHNIPPFIDVESLAKETNMQENIRGFLDTLSLHLNAFSSRKHQLKLVKDLHKSVEVLESNALCSLLVLLLTIPKEKTALLCSLDYSDHTRSLPTRVSIKGEEKDLSDSPEWQKNIALLQETPVHEALTAMRETRHII
;
A
#
# COMPACT_ATOMS: atom_id res chain seq x y z
N MET A 1 86.47 18.90 22.53
CA MET A 1 87.01 18.06 21.44
C MET A 1 86.74 16.62 21.81
N GLU A 2 86.21 15.86 20.84
CA GLU A 2 86.41 14.42 20.62
C GLU A 2 86.16 13.45 21.80
N GLY A 3 85.40 12.37 21.66
CA GLY A 3 85.00 11.69 20.45
C GLY A 3 84.06 10.53 20.79
N ALA A 4 83.53 9.95 19.72
CA ALA A 4 82.48 8.97 19.65
C ALA A 4 82.70 7.68 20.47
N SER A 5 81.60 6.91 20.58
CA SER A 5 81.49 5.52 21.06
C SER A 5 81.15 5.42 22.55
N SER A 6 79.88 5.38 22.94
CA SER A 6 79.03 4.23 22.66
C SER A 6 77.55 4.60 22.80
N LYS A 7 76.87 4.87 21.67
CA LYS A 7 75.47 4.43 21.59
C LYS A 7 75.55 2.91 21.71
N GLY A 8 75.43 2.42 22.95
CA GLY A 8 75.75 1.04 23.30
C GLY A 8 75.21 0.08 22.25
N ALA A 9 76.04 -0.83 21.76
CA ALA A 9 75.66 -1.78 20.72
C ALA A 9 74.31 -2.47 21.05
N LEU A 10 74.06 -2.68 22.34
CA LEU A 10 72.80 -3.18 22.90
C LEU A 10 71.58 -2.27 22.64
N ASN A 11 71.72 -0.95 22.76
CA ASN A 11 70.64 0.02 22.47
C ASN A 11 70.34 0.11 20.96
N HIS A 12 71.37 -0.04 20.12
CA HIS A 12 71.17 -0.12 18.68
C HIS A 12 70.54 -1.47 18.27
N LEU A 13 70.95 -2.57 18.92
CA LEU A 13 70.36 -3.89 18.75
C LEU A 13 68.89 -3.94 19.17
N THR A 14 68.51 -3.35 20.31
CA THR A 14 67.10 -3.27 20.73
C THR A 14 66.26 -2.40 19.80
N PHE A 15 66.81 -1.30 19.28
CA PHE A 15 66.15 -0.51 18.25
C PHE A 15 65.93 -1.30 16.95
N LEU A 16 66.95 -2.01 16.47
CA LEU A 16 66.85 -2.86 15.27
C LEU A 16 65.91 -4.07 15.49
N GLU A 17 65.90 -4.65 16.69
CA GLU A 17 64.97 -5.71 17.06
C GLU A 17 63.51 -5.22 17.09
N ALA A 18 63.26 -4.06 17.69
CA ALA A 18 61.94 -3.43 17.69
C ALA A 18 61.47 -3.11 16.25
N GLN A 19 62.37 -2.60 15.41
CA GLN A 19 62.08 -2.35 14.00
C GLN A 19 61.83 -3.64 13.20
N ALA A 20 62.60 -4.71 13.46
CA ALA A 20 62.40 -6.02 12.83
C ALA A 20 61.09 -6.69 13.26
N ARG A 21 60.73 -6.58 14.55
CA ARG A 21 59.45 -7.06 15.09
C ARG A 21 58.27 -6.29 14.49
N SER A 22 58.34 -4.96 14.43
CA SER A 22 57.34 -4.09 13.79
C SER A 22 57.14 -4.41 12.31
N ARG A 23 58.23 -4.63 11.55
CA ARG A 23 58.13 -5.04 10.14
C ARG A 23 57.51 -6.43 9.96
N LYS A 24 57.83 -7.38 10.86
CA LYS A 24 57.22 -8.72 10.84
C LYS A 24 55.74 -8.69 11.20
N THR A 25 55.32 -7.92 12.21
CA THR A 25 53.91 -7.79 12.59
C THR A 25 53.10 -7.03 11.53
N GLY A 26 53.63 -5.95 10.97
CA GLY A 26 53.00 -5.23 9.85
C GLY A 26 52.83 -6.08 8.59
N ALA A 27 53.86 -6.86 8.22
CA ALA A 27 53.76 -7.79 7.09
C ALA A 27 52.80 -8.96 7.36
N SER A 28 52.68 -9.42 8.62
CA SER A 28 51.72 -10.46 9.01
C SER A 28 50.28 -9.95 9.02
N GLN A 29 50.03 -8.74 9.54
CA GLN A 29 48.72 -8.10 9.55
C GLN A 29 48.26 -7.70 8.14
N GLN A 30 49.17 -7.24 7.28
CA GLN A 30 48.87 -7.00 5.87
C GLN A 30 48.55 -8.30 5.12
N LYS A 31 49.24 -9.40 5.41
CA LYS A 31 48.93 -10.72 4.84
C LYS A 31 47.58 -11.26 5.32
N SER A 32 47.21 -11.07 6.59
CA SER A 32 45.89 -11.48 7.11
C SER A 32 44.76 -10.60 6.60
N GLY A 33 44.98 -9.28 6.44
CA GLY A 33 44.02 -8.39 5.80
C GLY A 33 43.84 -8.71 4.32
N ALA A 34 44.94 -9.00 3.61
CA ALA A 34 44.89 -9.40 2.21
C ALA A 34 44.21 -10.76 2.00
N SER A 35 44.36 -11.74 2.91
CA SER A 35 43.66 -13.01 2.82
C SER A 35 42.16 -12.86 3.11
N GLN A 36 41.78 -12.04 4.08
CA GLN A 36 40.38 -11.70 4.37
C GLN A 36 39.70 -10.96 3.21
N LEU A 37 40.39 -9.98 2.61
CA LEU A 37 39.89 -9.28 1.43
C LEU A 37 39.76 -10.21 0.22
N LYS A 38 40.72 -11.12 0.00
CA LYS A 38 40.62 -12.15 -1.05
C LYS A 38 39.43 -13.09 -0.83
N ALA A 39 39.20 -13.54 0.40
CA ALA A 39 38.03 -14.36 0.73
C ALA A 39 36.72 -13.60 0.45
N LYS A 40 36.65 -12.31 0.81
CA LYS A 40 35.48 -11.45 0.52
C LYS A 40 35.27 -11.24 -0.98
N VAL A 41 36.34 -11.09 -1.75
CA VAL A 41 36.27 -10.99 -3.22
C VAL A 41 35.73 -12.28 -3.83
N GLU A 42 36.17 -13.45 -3.38
CA GLU A 42 35.65 -14.73 -3.87
C GLU A 42 34.18 -14.94 -3.50
N GLU A 43 33.76 -14.54 -2.30
CA GLU A 43 32.35 -14.59 -1.91
C GLU A 43 31.49 -13.65 -2.79
N LEU A 44 31.92 -12.41 -3.00
CA LEU A 44 31.23 -11.46 -3.87
C LEU A 44 31.20 -11.93 -5.34
N LYS A 45 32.24 -12.63 -5.81
CA LYS A 45 32.24 -13.24 -7.15
C LYS A 45 31.18 -14.32 -7.26
N LYS A 46 31.07 -15.22 -6.26
CA LYS A 46 30.01 -16.25 -6.22
C LYS A 46 28.61 -15.62 -6.24
N GLN A 47 28.40 -14.59 -5.42
CA GLN A 47 27.11 -13.87 -5.39
C GLN A 47 26.80 -13.19 -6.73
N ARG A 48 27.80 -12.54 -7.34
CA ARG A 48 27.66 -11.94 -8.67
C ARG A 48 27.32 -13.00 -9.72
N ASP A 49 27.98 -14.14 -9.71
CA ASP A 49 27.76 -15.20 -10.71
C ASP A 49 26.38 -15.85 -10.54
N LEU A 50 25.90 -16.00 -9.30
CA LEU A 50 24.54 -16.42 -9.00
C LEU A 50 23.51 -15.40 -9.50
N LEU A 51 23.72 -14.10 -9.25
CA LEU A 51 22.85 -13.04 -9.75
C LEU A 51 22.85 -12.96 -11.28
N LYS A 52 24.02 -13.14 -11.93
CA LYS A 52 24.12 -13.20 -13.40
C LYS A 52 23.32 -14.37 -13.96
N ALA A 53 23.36 -15.55 -13.33
CA ALA A 53 22.56 -16.69 -13.73
C ALA A 53 21.06 -16.40 -13.57
N GLN A 54 20.63 -15.79 -12.47
CA GLN A 54 19.22 -15.40 -12.27
C GLN A 54 18.75 -14.39 -13.33
N ILE A 55 19.58 -13.38 -13.65
CA ILE A 55 19.27 -12.41 -14.70
C ILE A 55 19.14 -13.09 -16.06
N ALA A 56 20.04 -14.01 -16.40
CA ALA A 56 19.96 -14.76 -17.66
C ALA A 56 18.66 -15.57 -17.76
N VAL A 57 18.24 -16.21 -16.67
CA VAL A 57 16.94 -16.92 -16.59
C VAL A 57 15.78 -15.94 -16.78
N HIS A 58 15.76 -14.82 -16.06
CA HIS A 58 14.71 -13.81 -16.24
C HIS A 58 14.65 -13.25 -17.67
N GLN A 59 15.80 -13.02 -18.31
CA GLN A 59 15.85 -12.60 -19.72
C GLN A 59 15.27 -13.66 -20.65
N SER A 60 15.56 -14.95 -20.43
CA SER A 60 14.94 -16.03 -21.21
C SER A 60 13.43 -16.11 -20.99
N LEU A 61 12.96 -15.95 -19.76
CA LEU A 61 11.53 -15.93 -19.44
C LEU A 61 10.83 -14.74 -20.10
N GLN A 62 11.44 -13.55 -20.09
CA GLN A 62 10.87 -12.37 -20.74
C GLN A 62 10.77 -12.56 -22.26
N LYS A 63 11.79 -13.14 -22.90
CA LYS A 63 11.75 -13.46 -24.34
C LYS A 63 10.64 -14.46 -24.68
N LEU A 64 10.55 -15.56 -23.94
CA LEU A 64 9.51 -16.57 -24.10
C LEU A 64 8.11 -16.00 -23.88
N ARG A 65 7.95 -15.12 -22.89
CA ARG A 65 6.71 -14.41 -22.64
C ARG A 65 6.31 -13.54 -23.83
N THR A 66 7.26 -12.75 -24.37
CA THR A 66 6.97 -11.89 -25.52
C THR A 66 6.64 -12.65 -26.80
N SER A 67 7.20 -13.86 -27.02
CA SER A 67 6.83 -14.66 -28.19
C SER A 67 5.44 -15.28 -28.01
N LEU A 68 5.13 -15.77 -26.80
CA LEU A 68 3.83 -16.35 -26.48
C LEU A 68 2.69 -15.31 -26.57
N ASP A 69 2.91 -14.10 -26.07
CA ASP A 69 1.93 -13.01 -26.16
C ASP A 69 1.68 -12.56 -27.63
N LYS A 70 2.61 -12.84 -28.55
CA LYS A 70 2.49 -12.55 -29.99
C LYS A 70 1.89 -13.70 -30.82
N ASN A 71 1.53 -14.82 -30.19
CA ASN A 71 1.17 -16.07 -30.88
C ASN A 71 2.22 -16.51 -31.92
N GLU A 72 3.49 -16.18 -31.70
CA GLU A 72 4.59 -16.75 -32.47
C GLU A 72 4.83 -18.16 -31.91
N ASP A 73 4.95 -19.16 -32.78
CA ASP A 73 5.42 -20.48 -32.40
C ASP A 73 6.82 -20.32 -31.82
N ALA A 74 6.89 -20.27 -30.49
CA ALA A 74 8.14 -20.27 -29.79
C ALA A 74 8.82 -21.60 -30.16
N ASP A 75 10.00 -21.51 -30.77
CA ASP A 75 10.82 -22.66 -31.19
C ASP A 75 11.38 -23.33 -29.92
N VAL A 76 10.47 -23.97 -29.17
CA VAL A 76 10.75 -24.61 -27.90
C VAL A 76 11.05 -26.06 -28.19
N ASP A 77 12.30 -26.46 -27.95
CA ASP A 77 12.67 -27.87 -27.95
C ASP A 77 11.87 -28.61 -26.87
N GLU A 78 10.80 -29.31 -27.28
CA GLU A 78 9.90 -30.07 -26.41
C GLU A 78 10.59 -31.24 -25.71
N THR A 79 11.81 -31.61 -26.13
CA THR A 79 12.54 -32.75 -25.55
C THR A 79 13.39 -32.39 -24.33
N SER A 80 13.64 -31.10 -24.10
CA SER A 80 14.47 -30.62 -22.98
C SER A 80 13.62 -30.30 -21.74
N GLU A 81 13.89 -31.00 -20.63
CA GLU A 81 13.23 -30.78 -19.33
C GLU A 81 13.38 -29.33 -18.81
N ASN A 82 14.52 -28.69 -19.07
CA ASN A 82 14.75 -27.29 -18.71
C ASN A 82 13.84 -26.34 -19.52
N SER A 83 13.57 -26.70 -20.78
CA SER A 83 12.69 -25.94 -21.67
C SER A 83 11.24 -26.00 -21.20
N LYS A 84 10.77 -27.21 -20.82
CA LYS A 84 9.45 -27.42 -20.21
C LYS A 84 9.29 -26.63 -18.89
N LEU A 85 10.32 -26.64 -18.05
CA LEU A 85 10.32 -25.88 -16.79
C LEU A 85 10.18 -24.38 -17.03
N LEU A 86 10.90 -23.82 -18.00
CA LEU A 86 10.79 -22.40 -18.38
C LEU A 86 9.39 -22.07 -18.91
N MET A 87 8.81 -22.92 -19.76
CA MET A 87 7.43 -22.74 -20.23
C MET A 87 6.41 -22.72 -19.07
N LEU A 88 6.54 -23.66 -18.12
CA LEU A 88 5.68 -23.70 -16.93
C LEU A 88 5.83 -22.44 -16.08
N MET A 89 7.06 -21.93 -15.92
CA MET A 89 7.31 -20.67 -15.22
C MET A 89 6.63 -19.47 -15.92
N VAL A 90 6.68 -19.39 -17.25
CA VAL A 90 5.98 -18.35 -18.02
C VAL A 90 4.47 -18.46 -17.83
N LYS A 91 3.88 -19.65 -18.02
CA LYS A 91 2.44 -19.89 -17.84
C LYS A 91 1.99 -19.54 -16.41
N HIS A 92 2.77 -19.94 -15.41
CA HIS A 92 2.51 -19.60 -14.02
C HIS A 92 2.59 -18.09 -13.76
N SER A 93 3.53 -17.37 -14.38
CA SER A 93 3.58 -15.92 -14.31
C SER A 93 2.36 -15.27 -14.96
N GLN A 94 1.94 -15.74 -16.13
CA GLN A 94 0.72 -15.22 -16.80
C GLN A 94 -0.53 -15.45 -15.94
N LEU A 95 -0.68 -16.65 -15.36
CA LEU A 95 -1.77 -16.98 -14.45
C LEU A 95 -1.77 -16.07 -13.21
N LYS A 96 -0.60 -15.78 -12.64
CA LYS A 96 -0.45 -14.82 -11.54
C LYS A 96 -0.89 -13.41 -11.93
N ASP A 97 -0.55 -12.97 -13.13
CA ASP A 97 -0.94 -11.64 -13.60
C ASP A 97 -2.45 -11.55 -13.85
N VAL A 98 -3.06 -12.60 -14.39
CA VAL A 98 -4.52 -12.70 -14.54
C VAL A 98 -5.22 -12.73 -13.17
N LEU A 99 -4.67 -13.48 -12.21
CA LEU A 99 -5.19 -13.53 -10.85
C LEU A 99 -5.09 -12.15 -10.18
N LEU A 100 -3.96 -11.45 -10.34
CA LEU A 100 -3.80 -10.09 -9.83
C LEU A 100 -4.79 -9.12 -10.50
N ALA A 101 -4.99 -9.23 -11.81
CA ALA A 101 -5.98 -8.41 -12.52
C ALA A 101 -7.40 -8.68 -12.01
N HIS A 102 -7.74 -9.95 -11.72
CA HIS A 102 -9.01 -10.31 -11.10
C HIS A 102 -9.14 -9.74 -9.68
N HIS A 103 -8.10 -9.84 -8.85
CA HIS A 103 -8.11 -9.24 -7.51
C HIS A 103 -8.34 -7.72 -7.57
N LEU A 104 -7.76 -7.04 -8.57
CA LEU A 104 -7.86 -5.58 -8.72
C LEU A 104 -9.19 -5.12 -9.34
N LEU A 105 -9.77 -5.90 -10.26
CA LEU A 105 -10.91 -5.47 -11.10
C LEU A 105 -12.18 -6.30 -10.89
N GLY A 106 -12.06 -7.52 -10.37
CA GLY A 106 -13.11 -8.53 -10.28
C GLY A 106 -14.09 -8.32 -9.12
N GLY A 107 -13.86 -7.32 -8.27
CA GLY A 107 -14.74 -6.93 -7.17
C GLY A 107 -14.57 -7.75 -5.89
N TYR A 108 -14.46 -9.08 -6.00
CA TYR A 108 -14.18 -9.96 -4.86
C TYR A 108 -13.45 -11.24 -5.29
N ASP A 109 -12.62 -11.78 -4.39
CA ASP A 109 -12.05 -13.12 -4.56
C ASP A 109 -12.88 -14.15 -3.79
N VAL A 110 -12.90 -15.38 -4.28
CA VAL A 110 -13.59 -16.50 -3.63
C VAL A 110 -12.62 -17.64 -3.37
N VAL A 111 -12.55 -18.08 -2.12
CA VAL A 111 -11.76 -19.24 -1.71
C VAL A 111 -12.67 -20.22 -0.97
N LYS A 112 -12.59 -21.50 -1.35
CA LYS A 112 -13.27 -22.57 -0.61
C LYS A 112 -12.52 -22.83 0.68
N THR A 113 -13.20 -22.75 1.81
CA THR A 113 -12.63 -23.04 3.13
C THR A 113 -12.69 -24.55 3.42
N ASN A 114 -11.90 -25.00 4.40
CA ASN A 114 -11.76 -26.42 4.75
C ASN A 114 -13.01 -27.01 5.45
N GLU A 115 -13.94 -26.16 5.88
CA GLU A 115 -15.24 -26.60 6.38
C GLU A 115 -16.13 -26.99 5.20
N ASP A 116 -16.78 -28.15 5.26
CA ASP A 116 -17.58 -28.66 4.14
C ASP A 116 -18.57 -27.58 3.63
N ASN A 117 -18.45 -27.15 2.38
CA ASN A 117 -19.36 -26.19 1.72
C ASN A 117 -19.42 -24.75 2.29
N SER A 118 -18.37 -24.24 2.92
CA SER A 118 -18.23 -22.80 3.16
C SER A 118 -17.33 -22.12 2.12
N LEU A 119 -17.66 -20.86 1.82
CA LEU A 119 -16.94 -20.00 0.88
C LEU A 119 -16.52 -18.72 1.60
N CYS A 120 -15.24 -18.38 1.52
CA CYS A 120 -14.72 -17.12 1.99
C CYS A 120 -14.61 -16.14 0.82
N PHE A 121 -15.27 -14.99 0.97
CA PHE A 121 -15.26 -13.88 0.03
C PHE A 121 -14.35 -12.79 0.55
N SER A 122 -13.36 -12.38 -0.25
CA SER A 122 -12.47 -11.25 0.05
C SER A 122 -12.91 -10.04 -0.75
N LEU A 123 -13.23 -8.95 -0.06
CA LEU A 123 -13.77 -7.70 -0.59
C LEU A 123 -12.72 -6.60 -0.42
N PRO A 124 -11.85 -6.38 -1.41
CA PRO A 124 -10.90 -5.27 -1.38
C PRO A 124 -11.63 -3.94 -1.53
N THR A 125 -11.15 -2.92 -0.82
CA THR A 125 -11.61 -1.54 -0.99
C THR A 125 -10.56 -0.69 -1.66
N ALA A 126 -10.98 0.28 -2.46
CA ALA A 126 -10.07 1.13 -3.21
C ALA A 126 -10.52 2.60 -3.17
N TYR A 127 -9.53 3.49 -3.24
CA TYR A 127 -9.74 4.92 -3.37
C TYR A 127 -8.74 5.50 -4.37
N GLN A 128 -9.24 6.17 -5.42
CA GLN A 128 -8.43 6.81 -6.46
C GLN A 128 -7.30 5.92 -7.02
N GLY A 129 -7.62 4.65 -7.31
CA GLY A 129 -6.65 3.69 -7.86
C GLY A 129 -5.68 3.09 -6.84
N THR A 130 -5.79 3.43 -5.56
CA THR A 130 -5.02 2.82 -4.47
C THR A 130 -5.88 1.86 -3.67
N MET A 131 -5.41 0.62 -3.50
CA MET A 131 -6.05 -0.34 -2.60
C MET A 131 -5.87 0.08 -1.14
N LEU A 132 -6.95 -0.04 -0.37
CA LEU A 132 -7.00 0.31 1.05
C LEU A 132 -7.06 -0.97 1.89
N ASP A 133 -8.20 -1.22 2.53
CA ASP A 133 -8.44 -2.35 3.42
C ASP A 133 -9.16 -3.48 2.65
N THR A 134 -8.89 -4.74 3.02
CA THR A 134 -9.61 -5.92 2.50
C THR A 134 -10.44 -6.56 3.61
N TYR A 135 -11.74 -6.71 3.35
CA TYR A 135 -12.68 -7.33 4.28
C TYR A 135 -13.01 -8.76 3.83
N HIS A 136 -13.38 -9.61 4.77
CA HIS A 136 -13.61 -11.03 4.55
C HIS A 136 -14.98 -11.42 5.12
N VAL A 137 -15.73 -12.19 4.34
CA VAL A 137 -17.01 -12.76 4.73
C VAL A 137 -17.02 -14.24 4.39
N GLU A 138 -17.24 -15.08 5.38
CA GLU A 138 -17.44 -16.50 5.20
C GLU A 138 -18.94 -16.82 5.15
N ILE A 139 -19.35 -17.56 4.12
CA ILE A 139 -20.75 -17.92 3.86
C ILE A 139 -20.86 -19.44 3.73
N ASP A 140 -21.76 -20.02 4.51
CA ASP A 140 -22.09 -21.44 4.47
C ASP A 140 -23.18 -21.71 3.41
N VAL A 141 -22.91 -22.62 2.46
CA VAL A 141 -23.79 -22.89 1.30
C VAL A 141 -24.50 -24.26 1.43
N LYS A 142 -24.42 -24.96 2.58
CA LYS A 142 -24.91 -26.34 2.73
C LYS A 142 -26.41 -26.53 2.41
N ARG A 143 -27.28 -25.71 2.99
CA ARG A 143 -28.76 -25.83 2.87
C ARG A 143 -29.46 -24.48 2.90
N THR A 144 -29.04 -23.62 3.81
CA THR A 144 -29.44 -22.22 3.88
C THR A 144 -28.20 -21.39 3.82
N VAL A 145 -28.16 -20.42 2.90
CA VAL A 145 -27.05 -19.49 2.76
C VAL A 145 -27.03 -18.64 4.03
N ARG A 146 -25.96 -18.73 4.80
CA ARG A 146 -25.80 -18.00 6.06
C ARG A 146 -24.38 -17.47 6.17
N ILE A 147 -24.26 -16.27 6.72
CA ILE A 147 -22.96 -15.70 7.07
C ILE A 147 -22.49 -16.42 8.33
N SER A 148 -21.34 -17.08 8.27
CA SER A 148 -20.75 -17.80 9.40
C SER A 148 -19.81 -16.90 10.19
N ARG A 149 -18.92 -16.18 9.49
CA ARG A 149 -17.92 -15.26 10.10
C ARG A 149 -17.67 -14.07 9.18
N HIS A 150 -17.33 -12.93 9.77
CA HIS A 150 -16.83 -11.78 9.02
C HIS A 150 -15.92 -10.89 9.88
N ASN A 151 -15.09 -10.08 9.23
CA ASN A 151 -14.30 -9.02 9.88
C ASN A 151 -14.85 -7.61 9.61
N ILE A 152 -16.08 -7.51 9.09
CA ILE A 152 -16.75 -6.24 8.79
C ILE A 152 -17.01 -5.45 10.09
N PRO A 153 -16.76 -4.13 10.11
CA PRO A 153 -17.00 -3.33 11.30
C PRO A 153 -18.47 -3.40 11.78
N PRO A 154 -18.71 -3.46 13.10
CA PRO A 154 -20.04 -3.76 13.67
C PRO A 154 -21.10 -2.70 13.39
N PHE A 155 -20.71 -1.50 12.96
CA PHE A 155 -21.62 -0.43 12.59
C PHE A 155 -22.18 -0.57 11.16
N ILE A 156 -21.67 -1.51 10.35
CA ILE A 156 -22.30 -1.94 9.10
C ILE A 156 -23.10 -3.20 9.42
N ASP A 157 -24.43 -3.10 9.39
CA ASP A 157 -25.32 -4.21 9.73
C ASP A 157 -25.42 -5.20 8.57
N VAL A 158 -24.49 -6.17 8.57
CA VAL A 158 -24.39 -7.20 7.54
C VAL A 158 -25.63 -8.10 7.50
N GLU A 159 -26.26 -8.36 8.66
CA GLU A 159 -27.44 -9.22 8.74
C GLU A 159 -28.67 -8.55 8.14
N SER A 160 -28.85 -7.26 8.39
CA SER A 160 -29.93 -6.49 7.76
C SER A 160 -29.71 -6.39 6.25
N LEU A 161 -28.48 -6.10 5.81
CA LEU A 161 -28.15 -6.09 4.37
C LEU A 161 -28.45 -7.43 3.71
N ALA A 162 -28.10 -8.55 4.35
CA ALA A 162 -28.36 -9.89 3.81
C ALA A 162 -29.86 -10.18 3.64
N LYS A 163 -30.71 -9.63 4.52
CA LYS A 163 -32.18 -9.74 4.42
C LYS A 163 -32.72 -8.85 3.30
N GLU A 164 -32.27 -7.60 3.23
CA GLU A 164 -32.70 -6.62 2.22
C GLU A 164 -32.42 -7.08 0.79
N THR A 165 -31.25 -7.67 0.55
CA THR A 165 -30.84 -8.15 -0.78
C THR A 165 -31.33 -9.56 -1.11
N ASN A 166 -32.09 -10.20 -0.21
CA ASN A 166 -32.49 -11.60 -0.29
C ASN A 166 -31.29 -12.53 -0.62
N MET A 167 -30.28 -12.54 0.26
CA MET A 167 -29.02 -13.27 0.07
C MET A 167 -29.21 -14.76 -0.30
N GLN A 168 -30.31 -15.37 0.14
CA GLN A 168 -30.65 -16.76 -0.17
C GLN A 168 -30.82 -17.03 -1.68
N GLU A 169 -31.32 -16.06 -2.43
CA GLU A 169 -31.51 -16.15 -3.89
C GLU A 169 -30.43 -15.40 -4.66
N ASN A 170 -29.88 -14.33 -4.08
CA ASN A 170 -28.94 -13.44 -4.75
C ASN A 170 -27.72 -13.08 -3.88
N ILE A 171 -26.80 -14.05 -3.74
CA ILE A 171 -25.50 -13.83 -3.07
C ILE A 171 -24.72 -12.70 -3.73
N ARG A 172 -24.76 -12.61 -5.07
CA ARG A 172 -24.04 -11.57 -5.81
C ARG A 172 -24.56 -10.18 -5.46
N GLY A 173 -25.88 -9.98 -5.46
CA GLY A 173 -26.48 -8.70 -5.08
C GLY A 173 -26.12 -8.28 -3.66
N PHE A 174 -26.09 -9.24 -2.72
CA PHE A 174 -25.59 -9.02 -1.37
C PHE A 174 -24.13 -8.52 -1.38
N LEU A 175 -23.23 -9.23 -2.08
CA LEU A 175 -21.81 -8.88 -2.16
C LEU A 175 -21.58 -7.52 -2.83
N ASP A 176 -22.34 -7.21 -3.89
CA ASP A 176 -22.26 -5.93 -4.59
C ASP A 176 -22.70 -4.78 -3.66
N THR A 177 -23.83 -4.92 -2.96
CA THR A 177 -24.30 -3.92 -1.98
C THR A 177 -23.34 -3.76 -0.82
N LEU A 178 -22.80 -4.86 -0.29
CA LEU A 178 -21.83 -4.83 0.79
C LEU A 178 -20.52 -4.16 0.35
N SER A 179 -20.04 -4.47 -0.86
CA SER A 179 -18.85 -3.84 -1.45
C SER A 179 -19.02 -2.32 -1.56
N LEU A 180 -20.20 -1.84 -1.96
CA LEU A 180 -20.49 -0.40 -2.00
C LEU A 180 -20.39 0.26 -0.61
N HIS A 181 -20.97 -0.36 0.42
CA HIS A 181 -20.90 0.15 1.79
C HIS A 181 -19.45 0.19 2.31
N LEU A 182 -18.68 -0.87 2.08
CA LEU A 182 -17.29 -0.99 2.51
C LEU A 182 -16.39 0.01 1.77
N ASN A 183 -16.58 0.17 0.46
CA ASN A 183 -15.84 1.15 -0.34
C ASN A 183 -16.16 2.58 0.08
N ALA A 184 -17.44 2.90 0.31
CA ALA A 184 -17.86 4.21 0.78
C ALA A 184 -17.30 4.52 2.17
N PHE A 185 -17.37 3.58 3.11
CA PHE A 185 -16.76 3.72 4.43
C PHE A 185 -15.24 3.94 4.34
N SER A 186 -14.53 3.04 3.65
CA SER A 186 -13.06 3.10 3.56
C SER A 186 -12.59 4.36 2.84
N SER A 187 -13.33 4.80 1.82
CA SER A 187 -13.11 6.07 1.13
C SER A 187 -13.28 7.28 2.05
N ARG A 188 -14.36 7.33 2.86
CA ARG A 188 -14.60 8.44 3.80
C ARG A 188 -13.53 8.50 4.90
N LYS A 189 -13.17 7.34 5.46
CA LYS A 189 -12.07 7.19 6.42
C LYS A 189 -10.73 7.65 5.83
N HIS A 190 -10.46 7.29 4.57
CA HIS A 190 -9.24 7.70 3.88
C HIS A 190 -9.22 9.21 3.58
N GLN A 191 -10.33 9.77 3.07
CA GLN A 191 -10.48 11.21 2.86
C GLN A 191 -10.25 11.99 4.17
N LEU A 192 -10.81 11.52 5.29
CA LEU A 192 -10.60 12.14 6.59
C LEU A 192 -9.12 12.16 6.99
N LYS A 193 -8.39 11.08 6.71
CA LYS A 193 -6.94 11.03 6.93
C LYS A 193 -6.23 12.07 6.06
N LEU A 194 -6.57 12.16 4.77
CA LEU A 194 -6.01 13.15 3.85
C LEU A 194 -6.31 14.59 4.28
N VAL A 195 -7.50 14.88 4.82
CA VAL A 195 -7.83 16.21 5.36
C VAL A 195 -6.88 16.57 6.50
N LYS A 196 -6.67 15.65 7.46
CA LYS A 196 -5.76 15.89 8.59
C LYS A 196 -4.30 16.06 8.15
N ASP A 197 -3.88 15.33 7.13
CA ASP A 197 -2.49 15.35 6.64
C ASP A 197 -2.20 16.59 5.76
N LEU A 198 -3.13 16.99 4.89
CA LEU A 198 -2.94 18.06 3.90
C LEU A 198 -3.37 19.44 4.41
N HIS A 199 -4.36 19.52 5.29
CA HIS A 199 -5.00 20.78 5.71
C HIS A 199 -4.86 20.99 7.21
N LYS A 200 -3.66 21.35 7.66
CA LYS A 200 -3.37 21.62 9.10
C LYS A 200 -4.16 22.79 9.69
N SER A 201 -4.69 23.66 8.84
CA SER A 201 -5.56 24.79 9.18
C SER A 201 -7.01 24.37 9.42
N VAL A 202 -7.40 23.16 9.02
CA VAL A 202 -8.74 22.62 9.18
C VAL A 202 -8.74 21.67 10.37
N GLU A 203 -9.49 22.03 11.42
CA GLU A 203 -9.64 21.18 12.59
C GLU A 203 -10.83 20.24 12.41
N VAL A 204 -10.61 18.94 12.61
CA VAL A 204 -11.69 17.95 12.65
C VAL A 204 -12.24 17.91 14.07
N LEU A 205 -13.41 18.48 14.28
CA LEU A 205 -14.05 18.55 15.60
C LEU A 205 -14.76 17.24 15.96
N GLU A 206 -15.51 16.68 15.01
CA GLU A 206 -16.29 15.46 15.24
C GLU A 206 -16.26 14.55 14.02
N SER A 207 -16.09 13.26 14.26
CA SER A 207 -16.37 12.22 13.27
C SER A 207 -16.86 10.96 13.97
N ASN A 208 -17.98 10.42 13.50
CA ASN A 208 -18.50 9.16 14.01
C ASN A 208 -17.73 7.95 13.44
N ALA A 209 -17.94 6.77 14.02
CA ALA A 209 -17.20 5.56 13.64
C ALA A 209 -17.40 5.15 12.16
N LEU A 210 -18.56 5.45 11.57
CA LEU A 210 -18.89 5.23 10.16
C LEU A 210 -18.29 6.28 9.21
N CYS A 211 -17.69 7.34 9.74
CA CYS A 211 -17.34 8.56 9.01
C CYS A 211 -18.51 9.10 8.16
N SER A 212 -19.75 8.92 8.63
CA SER A 212 -20.98 9.40 7.98
C SER A 212 -21.43 10.78 8.44
N LEU A 213 -20.86 11.27 9.54
CA LEU A 213 -20.96 12.66 9.96
C LEU A 213 -19.55 13.18 10.19
N LEU A 214 -19.23 14.32 9.58
CA LEU A 214 -17.96 15.00 9.76
C LEU A 214 -18.21 16.49 10.03
N VAL A 215 -17.70 16.98 11.15
CA VAL A 215 -17.77 18.38 11.52
C VAL A 215 -16.36 18.97 11.51
N LEU A 216 -16.16 19.97 10.66
CA LEU A 216 -14.89 20.65 10.43
C LEU A 216 -14.98 22.10 10.88
N LEU A 217 -13.89 22.60 11.47
CA LEU A 217 -13.69 24.02 11.71
C LEU A 217 -12.79 24.58 10.61
N LEU A 218 -13.33 25.51 9.83
CA LEU A 218 -12.62 26.21 8.76
C LEU A 218 -12.28 27.62 9.23
N THR A 219 -11.04 28.08 9.03
CA THR A 219 -10.68 29.47 9.34
C THR A 219 -10.62 30.30 8.06
N ILE A 220 -11.30 31.46 8.04
CA ILE A 220 -11.26 32.37 6.88
C ILE A 220 -10.03 33.31 6.98
N PRO A 221 -9.20 33.44 5.93
CA PRO A 221 -7.98 34.24 5.97
C PRO A 221 -8.22 35.74 6.19
N LYS A 222 -9.29 36.29 5.61
CA LYS A 222 -9.54 37.74 5.58
C LYS A 222 -10.04 38.29 6.91
N GLU A 223 -10.81 37.51 7.66
CA GLU A 223 -11.54 37.98 8.85
C GLU A 223 -11.13 37.26 10.14
N LYS A 224 -10.34 36.17 10.05
CA LYS A 224 -10.03 35.25 11.17
C LYS A 224 -11.27 34.64 11.84
N THR A 225 -12.42 34.71 11.16
CA THR A 225 -13.67 34.09 11.59
C THR A 225 -13.59 32.59 11.41
N ALA A 226 -14.02 31.85 12.43
CA ALA A 226 -14.15 30.41 12.38
C ALA A 226 -15.53 30.02 11.84
N LEU A 227 -15.56 29.07 10.90
CA LEU A 227 -16.77 28.53 10.30
C LEU A 227 -16.90 27.05 10.61
N LEU A 228 -18.10 26.65 10.98
CA LEU A 228 -18.45 25.26 11.20
C LEU A 228 -19.01 24.66 9.91
N CYS A 229 -18.28 23.71 9.32
CA CYS A 229 -18.73 22.96 8.16
C CYS A 229 -19.13 21.55 8.59
N SER A 230 -20.41 21.21 8.46
CA SER A 230 -20.93 19.88 8.76
C SER A 230 -21.30 19.14 7.47
N LEU A 231 -20.75 17.94 7.33
CA LEU A 231 -20.91 17.06 6.18
C LEU A 231 -21.65 15.80 6.62
N ASP A 232 -22.83 15.58 6.04
CA ASP A 232 -23.71 14.44 6.31
C ASP A 232 -23.75 13.51 5.09
N TYR A 233 -23.35 12.26 5.32
CA TYR A 233 -23.35 11.18 4.36
C TYR A 233 -24.48 10.21 4.67
N SER A 234 -25.72 10.69 4.52
CA SER A 234 -26.92 9.87 4.77
C SER A 234 -26.96 8.62 3.88
N ASP A 235 -26.42 8.70 2.66
CA ASP A 235 -26.24 7.53 1.80
C ASP A 235 -24.92 6.81 2.13
N HIS A 236 -25.03 5.68 2.83
CA HIS A 236 -23.87 4.89 3.26
C HIS A 236 -23.17 4.13 2.13
N THR A 237 -23.73 4.12 0.91
CA THR A 237 -23.11 3.53 -0.28
C THR A 237 -22.25 4.52 -1.05
N ARG A 238 -22.23 5.80 -0.65
CA ARG A 238 -21.50 6.87 -1.33
C ARG A 238 -20.37 7.43 -0.48
N SER A 239 -19.31 7.85 -1.15
CA SER A 239 -18.12 8.47 -0.56
C SER A 239 -18.19 10.01 -0.55
N LEU A 240 -19.24 10.59 -1.14
CA LEU A 240 -19.50 12.03 -1.22
C LEU A 240 -20.65 12.41 -0.27
N PRO A 241 -20.60 13.59 0.37
CA PRO A 241 -21.62 14.02 1.31
C PRO A 241 -22.94 14.27 0.59
N THR A 242 -24.03 13.83 1.20
CA THR A 242 -25.40 14.07 0.71
C THR A 242 -25.84 15.49 1.05
N ARG A 243 -25.47 15.97 2.24
CA ARG A 243 -25.81 17.30 2.73
C ARG A 243 -24.58 17.97 3.30
N VAL A 244 -24.47 19.27 3.04
CA VAL A 244 -23.40 20.12 3.55
C VAL A 244 -24.05 21.36 4.15
N SER A 245 -23.64 21.74 5.35
CA SER A 245 -24.09 22.96 6.01
C SER A 245 -22.91 23.75 6.55
N ILE A 246 -22.93 25.07 6.35
CA ILE A 246 -21.85 25.97 6.74
C ILE A 246 -22.43 27.07 7.62
N LYS A 247 -22.00 27.10 8.89
CA LYS A 247 -22.46 28.06 9.89
C LYS A 247 -21.31 28.98 10.30
N GLY A 248 -21.55 30.28 10.32
CA GLY A 248 -20.64 31.26 10.91
C GLY A 248 -21.07 31.65 12.32
N GLU A 249 -20.20 32.36 13.05
CA GLU A 249 -20.46 32.81 14.43
C GLU A 249 -21.73 33.69 14.56
N GLU A 250 -22.08 34.46 13.52
CA GLU A 250 -23.18 35.43 13.60
C GLU A 250 -24.40 35.09 12.72
N LYS A 251 -24.24 34.31 11.63
CA LYS A 251 -25.32 33.91 10.71
C LYS A 251 -25.03 32.58 10.00
N ASP A 252 -26.10 31.87 9.63
CA ASP A 252 -26.01 30.76 8.66
C ASP A 252 -25.60 31.34 7.30
N LEU A 253 -24.41 30.95 6.82
CA LEU A 253 -23.86 31.45 5.55
C LEU A 253 -24.34 30.65 4.34
N SER A 254 -25.16 29.63 4.58
CA SER A 254 -25.75 28.75 3.57
C SER A 254 -26.44 29.53 2.45
N ASP A 255 -27.02 30.71 2.71
CA ASP A 255 -27.77 31.48 1.70
C ASP A 255 -26.90 32.43 0.86
N SER A 256 -25.60 32.56 1.17
CA SER A 256 -24.70 33.40 0.39
C SER A 256 -24.31 32.73 -0.94
N PRO A 257 -24.34 33.44 -2.08
CA PRO A 257 -24.06 32.86 -3.39
C PRO A 257 -22.62 32.34 -3.54
N GLU A 258 -21.67 32.88 -2.79
CA GLU A 258 -20.28 32.38 -2.76
C GLU A 258 -20.19 31.04 -2.00
N TRP A 259 -20.92 30.92 -0.88
CA TRP A 259 -20.94 29.70 -0.08
C TRP A 259 -21.77 28.59 -0.71
N GLN A 260 -22.81 28.92 -1.47
CA GLN A 260 -23.55 27.95 -2.29
C GLN A 260 -22.65 27.24 -3.30
N LYS A 261 -21.69 27.94 -3.91
CA LYS A 261 -20.68 27.31 -4.78
C LYS A 261 -19.78 26.36 -4.02
N ASN A 262 -19.34 26.73 -2.81
CA ASN A 262 -18.51 25.87 -1.97
C ASN A 262 -19.27 24.64 -1.44
N ILE A 263 -20.56 24.80 -1.12
CA ILE A 263 -21.47 23.70 -0.74
C ILE A 263 -21.59 22.71 -1.90
N ALA A 264 -21.87 23.20 -3.11
CA ALA A 264 -21.94 22.35 -4.30
C ALA A 264 -20.61 21.64 -4.56
N LEU A 265 -19.49 22.35 -4.46
CA LEU A 265 -18.15 21.78 -4.61
C LEU A 265 -17.90 20.62 -3.62
N LEU A 266 -18.26 20.80 -2.34
CA LEU A 266 -18.12 19.77 -1.32
C LEU A 266 -19.04 18.56 -1.55
N GLN A 267 -20.18 18.73 -2.25
CA GLN A 267 -21.09 17.64 -2.62
C GLN A 267 -20.64 16.88 -3.88
N GLU A 268 -19.99 17.57 -4.82
CA GLU A 268 -19.57 17.00 -6.11
C GLU A 268 -18.16 16.41 -6.06
N THR A 269 -17.30 16.89 -5.17
CA THR A 269 -15.89 16.47 -5.08
C THR A 269 -15.54 15.91 -3.70
N PRO A 270 -14.56 14.98 -3.62
CA PRO A 270 -14.05 14.51 -2.34
C PRO A 270 -13.59 15.66 -1.43
N VAL A 271 -13.85 15.56 -0.14
CA VAL A 271 -13.69 16.68 0.81
C VAL A 271 -12.27 17.25 0.80
N HIS A 272 -11.25 16.38 0.79
CA HIS A 272 -9.86 16.81 0.78
C HIS A 272 -9.46 17.59 -0.49
N GLU A 273 -10.05 17.26 -1.65
CA GLU A 273 -9.88 17.99 -2.91
C GLU A 273 -10.66 19.29 -2.90
N ALA A 274 -11.93 19.24 -2.46
CA ALA A 274 -12.78 20.42 -2.32
C ALA A 274 -12.10 21.49 -1.45
N LEU A 275 -11.54 21.09 -0.30
CA LEU A 275 -10.80 21.99 0.58
C LEU A 275 -9.53 22.55 -0.09
N THR A 276 -8.85 21.75 -0.92
CA THR A 276 -7.70 22.23 -1.68
C THR A 276 -8.10 23.32 -2.68
N ALA A 277 -9.18 23.11 -3.43
CA ALA A 277 -9.72 24.10 -4.36
C ALA A 277 -10.26 25.36 -3.64
N MET A 278 -10.91 25.20 -2.47
CA MET A 278 -11.35 26.32 -1.63
C MET A 278 -10.17 27.14 -1.10
N ARG A 279 -9.04 26.50 -0.79
CA ARG A 279 -7.79 27.18 -0.39
C ARG A 279 -7.16 27.95 -1.55
N GLU A 280 -7.09 27.36 -2.74
CA GLU A 280 -6.54 28.01 -3.94
C GLU A 280 -7.34 29.27 -4.32
N THR A 281 -8.65 29.22 -4.13
CA THR A 281 -9.55 30.36 -4.34
C THR A 281 -9.58 31.35 -3.17
N ARG A 282 -8.75 31.14 -2.12
CA ARG A 282 -8.61 31.97 -0.90
C ARG A 282 -9.88 32.13 -0.05
N HIS A 283 -10.80 31.17 -0.10
CA HIS A 283 -11.99 31.16 0.74
C HIS A 283 -11.72 30.59 2.14
N ILE A 284 -10.69 29.75 2.28
CA ILE A 284 -10.22 29.18 3.56
C ILE A 284 -8.68 29.24 3.64
N ILE A 285 -8.13 29.23 4.87
CA ILE A 285 -6.68 29.14 5.14
C ILE A 285 -6.21 27.70 4.90
#